data_AF-A0A2C9L4Q3-F1
#
_entry.id   AF-A0A2C9L4Q3-F1
#
_cell.length_a   1.000
_cell.length_b   1.000
_cell.length_c   1.000
_cell.angle_alpha   90.00
_cell.angle_beta   90.00
_cell.angle_gamma   90.00
#
_symmetry.space_group_name_H-M   'P 1'
#
loop_
_entity.id
_entity.type
_entity.pdbx_description
1 polymer ?
#
loop_
_entity_poly.entity_id
_entity_poly.type
_entity_poly.pdbx_seq_one_letter_code
_entity_poly.pdbx_strand_id
1 'polypeptide(L)'
;MPDEKIQGFSSRSTAQTLIDPWVDLRMSTELPPIISPRQATLNAETSKKEGRAKKPPNREETAATRFPVIRMDLKELETKPLYYSDVPTLREHLKTKYSANAQAKIKEDYTRTQQEFYRMELDRLDQVHPVNRKHMTGVYFAYLQNTPGSKKAVTECVGKLTAAD
;
A
#
# COMPACT_ATOMS: atom_id res chain seq x y z
N MET A 1 -6.74 7.18 -34.87
CA MET A 1 -5.70 6.97 -33.86
C MET A 1 -6.12 7.75 -32.63
N PRO A 2 -6.26 7.15 -31.43
CA PRO A 2 -6.65 7.91 -30.26
C PRO A 2 -5.45 8.71 -29.73
N ASP A 3 -5.66 10.00 -29.49
CA ASP A 3 -4.65 10.92 -28.96
C ASP A 3 -4.22 10.48 -27.55
N GLU A 4 -2.94 10.13 -27.40
CA GLU A 4 -2.31 9.86 -26.11
C GLU A 4 -2.25 11.16 -25.30
N LYS A 5 -3.14 11.32 -24.33
CA LYS A 5 -3.05 12.40 -23.34
C LYS A 5 -1.86 12.12 -22.42
N ILE A 6 -0.71 12.70 -22.74
CA ILE A 6 0.47 12.74 -21.88
C ILE A 6 0.08 13.49 -20.59
N GLN A 7 -0.10 12.76 -19.50
CA GLN A 7 -0.26 13.34 -18.16
C GLN A 7 1.11 13.85 -17.70
N GLY A 8 1.37 15.14 -17.95
CA GLY A 8 2.50 15.84 -17.34
C GLY A 8 2.24 16.14 -15.86
N PHE A 9 3.26 15.98 -15.03
CA PHE A 9 3.21 16.43 -13.64
C PHE A 9 3.61 17.91 -13.57
N SER A 10 2.72 18.77 -13.05
CA SER A 10 3.07 20.14 -12.69
C SER A 10 3.16 20.24 -11.16
N SER A 11 4.29 20.73 -10.65
CA SER A 11 4.42 21.07 -9.23
C SER A 11 4.12 22.55 -9.06
N ARG A 12 3.06 22.89 -8.31
CA ARG A 12 2.75 24.27 -7.94
C ARG A 12 3.48 24.61 -6.65
N SER A 13 4.29 25.66 -6.66
CA SER A 13 4.74 26.28 -5.41
C SER A 13 3.49 26.82 -4.72
N THR A 14 3.19 26.36 -3.50
CA THR A 14 2.06 26.88 -2.71
C THR A 14 2.62 27.46 -1.43
N ALA A 15 2.15 28.66 -1.08
CA ALA A 15 2.50 29.31 0.16
C ALA A 15 1.91 28.52 1.34
N GLN A 16 2.74 28.02 2.24
CA GLN A 16 2.30 27.51 3.55
C GLN A 16 2.53 28.55 4.67
N THR A 17 3.09 29.71 4.34
CA THR A 17 3.52 30.77 5.29
C THR A 17 3.16 32.17 4.77
N LEU A 18 3.36 33.21 5.60
CA LEU A 18 3.32 34.61 5.19
C LEU A 18 4.32 34.85 4.04
N ILE A 19 3.82 35.27 2.88
CA ILE A 19 4.58 35.50 1.66
C ILE A 19 4.27 36.92 1.15
N ASP A 20 5.25 37.50 0.45
CA ASP A 20 5.12 38.80 -0.22
C ASP A 20 3.92 38.79 -1.20
N PRO A 21 2.99 39.76 -1.12
CA PRO A 21 1.81 39.83 -1.99
C PRO A 21 2.13 39.81 -3.49
N TRP A 22 3.30 40.30 -3.91
CA TRP A 22 3.70 40.23 -5.33
C TRP A 22 4.06 38.80 -5.77
N VAL A 23 4.58 38.00 -4.86
CA VAL A 23 4.89 36.59 -5.09
C VAL A 23 3.60 35.75 -5.09
N ASP A 24 2.66 36.08 -4.21
CA ASP A 24 1.32 35.44 -4.19
C ASP A 24 0.54 35.72 -5.48
N LEU A 25 0.56 36.97 -5.96
CA LEU A 25 -0.06 37.33 -7.23
C LEU A 25 0.52 36.52 -8.40
N ARG A 26 1.85 36.39 -8.49
CA ARG A 26 2.48 35.56 -9.53
C ARG A 26 2.11 34.08 -9.43
N MET A 27 2.03 33.53 -8.21
CA MET A 27 1.58 32.14 -8.00
C MET A 27 0.12 31.90 -8.41
N SER A 28 -0.70 32.96 -8.46
CA SER A 28 -2.10 32.92 -8.88
C SER A 28 -2.30 33.11 -10.39
N THR A 29 -1.44 33.89 -11.05
CA THR A 29 -1.61 34.29 -12.45
C THR A 29 -0.74 33.50 -13.43
N GLU A 30 0.43 33.02 -13.01
CA GLU A 30 1.38 32.34 -13.89
C GLU A 30 1.25 30.81 -13.76
N LEU A 31 1.09 30.13 -14.90
CA LEU A 31 1.18 28.66 -14.95
C LEU A 31 2.66 28.25 -14.88
N PRO A 32 3.06 27.36 -13.95
CA PRO A 32 4.44 26.90 -13.89
C PRO A 32 4.80 26.15 -15.18
N PRO A 33 6.08 26.19 -15.60
CA PRO A 33 6.52 25.45 -16.77
C PRO A 33 6.23 23.96 -16.58
N ILE A 34 5.69 23.33 -17.62
CA ILE A 34 5.48 21.88 -17.64
C ILE A 34 6.86 21.24 -17.55
N ILE A 35 7.15 20.59 -16.42
CA ILE A 35 8.39 19.82 -16.25
C ILE A 35 8.21 18.57 -17.11
N SER A 36 8.83 18.56 -18.29
CA SER A 36 8.93 17.34 -19.06
C SER A 36 9.70 16.31 -18.23
N PRO A 37 9.26 15.05 -18.18
CA PRO A 37 10.00 14.02 -17.46
C PRO A 37 11.41 13.97 -18.04
N ARG A 38 12.40 14.25 -17.20
CA ARG A 38 13.82 14.20 -17.56
C ARG A 38 14.10 12.79 -18.06
N GLN A 39 14.28 12.61 -19.37
CA GLN A 39 14.74 11.34 -19.91
C GLN A 39 16.07 11.04 -19.22
N ALA A 40 16.11 9.95 -18.45
CA ALA A 40 17.32 9.51 -17.80
C ALA A 40 18.33 9.17 -18.89
N THR A 41 19.26 10.09 -19.17
CA THR A 41 20.44 9.79 -19.97
C THR A 41 21.27 8.80 -19.17
N LEU A 42 21.20 7.52 -19.55
CA LEU A 42 22.13 6.49 -19.13
C LEU A 42 23.51 6.86 -19.68
N ASN A 43 24.24 7.73 -18.97
CA ASN A 43 25.65 7.92 -19.23
C ASN A 43 26.37 6.69 -18.67
N ALA A 44 26.71 5.79 -19.59
CA ALA A 44 27.59 4.66 -19.34
C ALA A 44 28.99 5.18 -19.04
N GLU A 45 29.31 5.36 -17.76
CA GLU A 45 30.69 5.47 -17.30
C GLU A 45 31.04 4.22 -16.49
N THR A 46 31.77 3.34 -17.18
CA THR A 46 32.44 2.17 -16.65
C THR A 46 33.37 2.55 -15.51
N SER A 47 33.01 2.18 -14.28
CA SER A 47 33.98 2.05 -13.20
C SER A 47 33.87 0.66 -12.58
N LYS A 48 34.91 -0.13 -12.85
CA LYS A 48 35.16 -1.45 -12.28
C LYS A 48 35.11 -1.38 -10.75
N LYS A 49 34.24 -2.18 -10.13
CA LYS A 49 34.47 -2.73 -8.78
C LYS A 49 34.07 -4.19 -8.77
N GLU A 50 35.08 -5.00 -8.46
CA GLU A 50 35.06 -6.43 -8.27
C GLU A 50 34.14 -6.85 -7.12
N GLY A 51 33.65 -8.09 -7.20
CA GLY A 51 33.32 -8.90 -6.03
C GLY A 51 32.07 -8.50 -5.24
N ARG A 52 30.87 -8.75 -5.79
CA ARG A 52 29.70 -9.02 -4.96
C ARG A 52 29.02 -10.30 -5.43
N ALA A 53 28.95 -11.25 -4.50
CA ALA A 53 28.23 -12.51 -4.64
C ALA A 53 26.85 -12.28 -5.27
N LYS A 54 26.43 -13.22 -6.13
CA LYS A 54 25.11 -13.26 -6.74
C LYS A 54 24.06 -13.15 -5.64
N LYS A 55 23.46 -11.97 -5.49
CA LYS A 55 22.27 -11.76 -4.67
C LYS A 55 21.20 -12.72 -5.21
N PRO A 56 20.51 -13.52 -4.37
CA PRO A 56 19.40 -14.33 -4.83
C PRO A 56 18.37 -13.42 -5.53
N PRO A 57 17.67 -13.91 -6.56
CA PRO A 57 16.75 -13.09 -7.34
C PRO A 57 15.73 -12.44 -6.43
N ASN A 58 15.54 -11.13 -6.60
CA ASN A 58 14.60 -10.27 -5.89
C ASN A 58 13.31 -11.00 -5.53
N ARG A 59 13.23 -11.48 -4.28
CA ARG A 59 12.00 -11.99 -3.68
C ARG A 59 11.25 -10.77 -3.15
N GLU A 60 10.58 -10.10 -4.09
CA GLU A 60 9.58 -9.05 -3.85
C GLU A 60 9.93 -8.14 -2.67
N GLU A 61 10.97 -7.31 -2.87
CA GLU A 61 11.12 -6.05 -2.15
C GLU A 61 9.77 -5.34 -2.22
N THR A 62 9.35 -4.75 -1.10
CA THR A 62 8.17 -3.89 -0.88
C THR A 62 7.89 -2.94 -2.05
N ALA A 63 7.38 -3.47 -3.16
CA ALA A 63 6.72 -2.70 -4.17
C ALA A 63 5.47 -2.24 -3.46
N ALA A 64 5.46 -0.95 -3.06
CA ALA A 64 4.29 -0.27 -2.56
C ALA A 64 3.08 -0.86 -3.28
N THR A 65 2.21 -1.55 -2.54
CA THR A 65 1.07 -2.27 -3.11
C THR A 65 0.40 -1.28 -4.04
N ARG A 66 0.50 -1.50 -5.36
CA ARG A 66 -0.14 -0.62 -6.34
C ARG A 66 -1.57 -0.48 -5.84
N PHE A 67 -2.02 0.77 -5.66
CA PHE A 67 -3.37 1.01 -5.15
C PHE A 67 -4.32 0.08 -5.88
N PRO A 68 -5.13 -0.73 -5.16
CA PRO A 68 -5.94 -1.74 -5.79
C PRO A 68 -6.86 -1.05 -6.79
N VAL A 69 -6.57 -1.22 -8.08
CA VAL A 69 -7.43 -0.74 -9.15
C VAL A 69 -8.59 -1.72 -9.21
N ILE A 70 -9.67 -1.39 -8.50
CA ILE A 70 -10.90 -2.17 -8.51
C ILE A 70 -11.52 -1.97 -9.89
N ARG A 71 -11.30 -2.93 -10.78
CA ARG A 71 -12.03 -3.01 -12.05
C ARG A 71 -13.40 -3.58 -11.75
N MET A 72 -14.41 -2.71 -11.72
CA MET A 72 -15.80 -3.13 -11.61
C MET A 72 -16.36 -3.35 -13.02
N ASP A 73 -16.97 -4.50 -13.25
CA ASP A 73 -17.74 -4.74 -14.46
C ASP A 73 -19.03 -3.91 -14.38
N LEU A 74 -19.02 -2.72 -15.00
CA LEU A 74 -20.14 -1.78 -15.02
C LEU A 74 -21.35 -2.29 -15.84
N LYS A 75 -21.22 -3.43 -16.54
CA LYS A 75 -22.24 -3.98 -17.45
C LYS A 75 -23.61 -4.18 -16.80
N GLU A 76 -23.66 -4.53 -15.51
CA GLU A 76 -24.92 -4.70 -14.76
C GLU A 76 -25.53 -3.37 -14.28
N LEU A 77 -24.73 -2.30 -14.12
CA LEU A 77 -25.19 -0.97 -13.68
C LEU A 77 -25.46 -0.01 -14.85
N GLU A 78 -24.85 -0.22 -16.02
CA GLU A 78 -25.02 0.62 -17.20
C GLU A 78 -26.41 0.49 -17.84
N THR A 79 -27.08 -0.65 -17.62
CA THR A 79 -28.36 -0.96 -18.27
C THR A 79 -29.59 -0.48 -17.48
N LYS A 80 -29.44 -0.09 -16.21
CA LYS A 80 -30.54 0.44 -15.39
C LYS A 80 -30.10 1.68 -14.62
N PRO A 81 -30.87 2.79 -14.68
CA PRO A 81 -30.63 3.92 -13.78
C PRO A 81 -30.80 3.44 -12.33
N LEU A 82 -29.75 3.58 -11.52
CA LEU A 82 -29.77 3.17 -10.12
C LEU A 82 -30.53 4.22 -9.31
N TYR A 83 -31.70 3.86 -8.78
CA TYR A 83 -32.47 4.74 -7.90
C TYR A 83 -31.99 4.59 -6.44
N TYR A 84 -32.16 5.65 -5.65
CA TYR A 84 -31.79 5.63 -4.23
C TYR A 84 -32.56 4.57 -3.42
N SER A 85 -33.77 4.20 -3.86
CA SER A 85 -34.57 3.09 -3.30
C SER A 85 -33.87 1.73 -3.39
N ASP A 86 -32.98 1.57 -4.36
CA ASP A 86 -32.37 0.28 -4.72
C ASP A 86 -30.97 0.12 -4.08
N VAL A 87 -30.48 1.16 -3.41
CA VAL A 87 -29.20 1.12 -2.69
C VAL A 87 -29.17 0.04 -1.59
N PRO A 88 -30.24 -0.19 -0.79
CA PRO A 88 -30.25 -1.27 0.20
C PRO A 88 -30.08 -2.66 -0.43
N THR A 89 -30.83 -2.96 -1.50
CA THR A 89 -30.76 -4.25 -2.19
C THR A 89 -29.42 -4.45 -2.89
N LEU A 90 -28.85 -3.38 -3.47
CA LEU A 90 -27.49 -3.40 -4.02
C LEU A 90 -26.43 -3.73 -2.95
N ARG A 91 -26.53 -3.16 -1.74
CA ARG A 91 -25.61 -3.45 -0.63
C ARG A 91 -25.69 -4.91 -0.21
N GLU A 92 -26.89 -5.49 -0.16
CA GLU A 92 -27.07 -6.91 0.16
C GLU A 92 -26.47 -7.81 -0.93
N HIS A 93 -26.69 -7.48 -2.20
CA HIS A 93 -26.12 -8.21 -3.32
C HIS A 93 -24.59 -8.17 -3.33
N LEU A 94 -24.00 -6.99 -3.12
CA LEU A 94 -22.55 -6.82 -3.01
C LEU A 94 -22.00 -7.59 -1.81
N LYS A 95 -22.63 -7.45 -0.64
CA LYS A 95 -22.24 -8.20 0.56
C LYS A 95 -22.26 -9.70 0.29
N THR A 96 -23.29 -10.21 -0.38
CA THR A 96 -23.42 -11.63 -0.71
C THR A 96 -22.33 -12.08 -1.70
N LYS A 97 -22.18 -11.37 -2.84
CA LYS A 97 -21.15 -11.67 -3.86
C LYS A 97 -19.74 -11.70 -3.26
N TYR A 98 -19.38 -10.74 -2.42
CA TYR A 98 -18.04 -10.66 -1.82
C TYR A 98 -17.88 -11.50 -0.54
N SER A 99 -18.97 -11.93 0.10
CA SER A 99 -18.91 -12.83 1.26
C SER A 99 -18.62 -14.29 0.87
N ALA A 100 -18.99 -14.72 -0.35
CA ALA A 100 -18.80 -16.09 -0.82
C ALA A 100 -17.33 -16.54 -0.79
N ASN A 101 -16.40 -15.65 -1.18
CA ASN A 101 -14.95 -15.92 -1.17
C ASN A 101 -14.26 -15.44 0.12
N ALA A 102 -15.01 -14.96 1.11
CA ALA A 102 -14.43 -14.37 2.31
C ALA A 102 -13.60 -15.40 3.09
N GLN A 103 -14.06 -16.65 3.20
CA GLN A 103 -13.33 -17.68 3.95
C GLN A 103 -12.00 -18.08 3.31
N ALA A 104 -11.94 -18.17 1.98
CA ALA A 104 -10.70 -18.45 1.26
C ALA A 104 -9.70 -17.30 1.46
N LYS A 105 -10.16 -16.06 1.32
CA LYS A 105 -9.34 -14.87 1.53
C LYS A 105 -8.84 -14.74 2.97
N ILE A 106 -9.68 -15.08 3.95
CA ILE A 106 -9.27 -15.11 5.37
C ILE A 106 -8.13 -16.11 5.59
N LYS A 107 -8.20 -17.30 4.97
CA LYS A 107 -7.14 -18.31 5.06
C LYS A 107 -5.85 -17.85 4.38
N GLU A 108 -5.96 -17.23 3.21
CA GLU A 108 -4.81 -16.67 2.48
C GLU A 108 -4.13 -15.53 3.26
N ASP A 109 -4.92 -14.59 3.79
CA ASP A 109 -4.39 -13.51 4.63
C ASP A 109 -3.72 -14.07 5.89
N TYR A 110 -4.29 -15.12 6.48
CA TYR A 110 -3.69 -15.81 7.63
C TYR A 110 -2.32 -16.42 7.27
N THR A 111 -2.22 -17.20 6.19
CA THR A 111 -0.94 -17.83 5.79
C THR A 111 0.09 -16.80 5.39
N ARG A 112 -0.30 -15.76 4.65
CA ARG A 112 0.57 -14.64 4.28
C ARG A 112 1.12 -13.93 5.50
N THR A 113 0.26 -13.59 6.47
CA THR A 113 0.69 -12.88 7.68
C THR A 113 1.59 -13.73 8.56
N GLN A 114 1.37 -15.05 8.64
CA GLN A 114 2.32 -15.94 9.34
C GLN A 114 3.69 -15.94 8.68
N GLN A 115 3.76 -16.07 7.36
CA GLN A 115 5.04 -16.03 6.64
C GLN A 115 5.75 -14.70 6.83
N GLU A 116 5.01 -13.59 6.77
CA GLU A 116 5.53 -12.25 6.98
C GLU A 116 6.09 -12.06 8.39
N PHE A 117 5.40 -12.60 9.40
CA PHE A 117 5.81 -12.54 10.80
C PHE A 117 7.22 -13.12 11.01
N TYR A 118 7.48 -14.31 10.45
CA TYR A 118 8.80 -14.94 10.51
C TYR A 118 9.81 -14.30 9.56
N ARG A 119 9.36 -13.80 8.39
CA ARG A 119 10.23 -13.09 7.44
C ARG A 119 10.83 -11.83 8.05
N MET A 120 10.06 -11.12 8.88
CA MET A 120 10.48 -9.93 9.60
C MET A 120 11.21 -10.24 10.92
N GLU A 121 11.44 -11.52 11.23
CA GLU A 121 12.10 -11.96 12.47
C GLU A 121 11.42 -11.45 13.75
N LEU A 122 10.08 -11.30 13.73
CA LEU A 122 9.29 -10.84 14.87
C LEU A 122 9.15 -11.90 15.97
N ASP A 123 9.63 -13.11 15.71
CA ASP A 123 9.77 -14.20 16.67
C ASP A 123 10.90 -13.96 17.68
N ARG A 124 11.84 -13.06 17.40
CA ARG A 124 12.99 -12.76 18.27
C ARG A 124 12.67 -11.72 19.35
N LEU A 125 11.52 -11.86 19.99
CA LEU A 125 11.08 -10.94 21.06
C LEU A 125 11.90 -11.11 22.35
N ASP A 126 12.56 -12.26 22.50
CA ASP A 126 13.51 -12.61 23.55
C ASP A 126 14.71 -11.64 23.59
N GLN A 127 15.19 -11.21 22.43
CA GLN A 127 16.31 -10.26 22.27
C GLN A 127 15.94 -8.83 22.70
N VAL A 128 14.66 -8.53 22.80
CA VAL A 128 14.17 -7.21 23.21
C VAL A 128 14.07 -7.17 24.74
N HIS A 129 14.52 -6.05 25.32
CA HIS A 129 14.43 -5.83 26.77
C HIS A 129 12.97 -5.99 27.26
N PRO A 130 12.71 -6.68 28.39
CA PRO A 130 11.36 -7.02 28.86
C PRO A 130 10.37 -5.83 28.91
N VAL A 131 10.86 -4.66 29.32
CA VAL A 131 10.06 -3.41 29.37
C VAL A 131 9.51 -3.02 27.99
N ASN A 132 10.28 -3.25 26.93
CA ASN A 132 9.92 -2.85 25.57
C ASN A 132 9.09 -3.92 24.84
N ARG A 133 9.08 -5.18 25.31
CA ARG A 133 8.33 -6.29 24.69
C ARG A 133 6.84 -5.93 24.52
N LYS A 134 6.22 -5.32 25.53
CA LYS A 134 4.81 -4.89 25.47
C LYS A 134 4.57 -3.86 24.36
N HIS A 135 5.47 -2.91 24.17
CA HIS A 135 5.35 -1.91 23.11
C HIS A 135 5.53 -2.55 21.72
N MET A 136 6.48 -3.47 21.57
CA MET A 136 6.69 -4.22 20.33
C MET A 136 5.47 -5.06 19.94
N THR A 137 4.88 -5.80 20.89
CA THR A 137 3.63 -6.54 20.62
C THR A 137 2.48 -5.62 20.20
N GLY A 138 2.37 -4.43 20.81
CA GLY A 138 1.40 -3.41 20.40
C GLY A 138 1.59 -2.95 18.96
N VAL A 139 2.84 -2.77 18.52
CA VAL A 139 3.19 -2.45 17.13
C VAL A 139 2.78 -3.57 16.19
N TYR A 140 2.99 -4.85 16.56
CA TYR A 140 2.58 -5.98 15.72
C TYR A 140 1.07 -5.98 15.47
N PHE A 141 0.28 -5.75 16.52
CA PHE A 141 -1.17 -5.63 16.37
C PHE A 141 -1.56 -4.40 15.55
N ALA A 142 -0.89 -3.26 15.69
CA ALA A 142 -1.24 -2.06 14.92
C ALA A 142 -1.02 -2.24 13.40
N TYR A 143 0.11 -2.83 12.99
CA TYR A 143 0.50 -2.88 11.57
C TYR A 143 0.02 -4.13 10.84
N LEU A 144 -0.10 -5.27 11.54
CA LEU A 144 -0.46 -6.55 10.90
C LEU A 144 -1.95 -6.89 11.03
N GLN A 145 -2.72 -6.23 11.88
CA GLN A 145 -4.14 -6.55 12.13
C GLN A 145 -5.13 -5.93 11.13
N ASN A 146 -4.77 -5.85 9.85
CA ASN A 146 -5.59 -5.19 8.84
C ASN A 146 -6.81 -6.02 8.39
N THR A 147 -6.76 -7.35 8.53
CA THR A 147 -7.85 -8.25 8.15
C THR A 147 -8.13 -9.26 9.27
N PRO A 148 -9.34 -9.87 9.33
CA PRO A 148 -9.66 -10.87 10.35
C PRO A 148 -8.74 -12.09 10.31
N GLY A 149 -8.25 -12.49 9.12
CA GLY A 149 -7.27 -13.56 8.97
C GLY A 149 -5.92 -13.21 9.58
N SER A 150 -5.42 -12.01 9.26
CA SER A 150 -4.16 -11.51 9.81
C SER A 150 -4.21 -11.30 11.33
N LYS A 151 -5.35 -10.83 11.86
CA LYS A 151 -5.58 -10.73 13.31
C LYS A 151 -5.37 -12.06 14.01
N LYS A 152 -6.01 -13.12 13.49
CA LYS A 152 -5.92 -14.47 14.03
C LYS A 152 -4.47 -14.98 14.00
N ALA A 153 -3.78 -14.77 12.88
CA ALA A 153 -2.38 -15.16 12.73
C ALA A 153 -1.47 -14.50 13.78
N VAL A 154 -1.56 -13.17 13.94
CA VAL A 154 -0.71 -12.42 14.88
C VAL A 154 -1.00 -12.83 16.32
N THR A 155 -2.27 -12.99 16.71
CA THR A 155 -2.61 -13.45 18.06
C THR A 155 -2.04 -14.82 18.38
N GLU A 156 -2.04 -15.75 17.41
CA GLU A 156 -1.46 -17.08 17.60
C GLU A 156 0.07 -17.03 17.67
N CYS A 157 0.72 -16.25 16.80
CA CYS A 157 2.18 -16.09 16.81
C CYS A 157 2.68 -15.44 18.10
N VAL A 158 2.04 -14.34 18.54
CA VAL A 158 2.38 -13.67 19.81
C VAL A 158 2.06 -14.55 21.01
N GLY A 159 0.93 -15.28 20.97
CA GLY A 159 0.58 -16.24 22.02
C GLY A 159 1.65 -17.31 22.23
N LYS A 160 2.18 -17.89 21.14
CA LYS A 160 3.29 -18.86 21.18
C LYS A 160 4.56 -18.30 21.81
N LEU A 161 4.84 -17.01 21.59
CA LEU A 161 6.01 -16.33 22.18
C LEU A 161 5.85 -16.15 23.69
N THR A 162 4.67 -15.70 24.12
CA THR A 162 4.38 -15.47 25.55
C THR A 162 4.25 -16.75 26.36
N ALA A 163 3.97 -17.89 25.71
CA ALA A 163 3.88 -19.20 26.37
C ALA A 163 5.23 -19.93 26.45
N ALA A 164 6.26 -19.43 25.76
CA ALA A 164 7.61 -19.99 25.75
C ALA A 164 8.57 -19.30 26.75
N ASP A 165 8.21 -18.10 27.22
CA ASP A 165 8.81 -17.43 28.41
C ASP A 165 8.22 -18.04 29.70
#